data_AF-A0A925KIG7-F1
#
_entry.id   AF-A0A925KIG7-F1
#
_cell.length_a   1.000
_cell.length_b   1.000
_cell.length_c   1.000
_cell.angle_alpha   90.00
_cell.angle_beta   90.00
_cell.angle_gamma   90.00
#
_symmetry.space_group_name_H-M   'P 1'
#
loop_
_entity.id
_entity.type
_entity.pdbx_description
1 polymer ?
#
loop_
_entity_poly.entity_id
_entity_poly.type
_entity_poly.pdbx_seq_one_letter_code
_entity_poly.pdbx_strand_id
1 'polypeptide(L)'
;MIDRDGPVPVCKFQSDDLPESSPFLDNECGEPPTWGATPLEPTEVVIEPQNSAPKGIPANLAEYIEVASMGRSARRTALNRNSFAYREKTDLENVDIAVIGMLERAKSGYASPAELLHIHHVFGIPSIELGCLKHHYGERIEQLEPMRAAVREAILMHNGELNQAIMPKYEILGSDYFNEKPQNDASGLLMKRETLIGTIDFTDSETLGGFQTRIVERSSFILRIDESSGFPQKLANAIRSITFNKDWSEKVNSAGEIYEIVPALLAANDYKRIIPISTTTLARSQELENKFLGSKEHIRDRQRLYMASAAVSSTVKAGNVNI
;
A
#
# COMPACT_ATOMS: atom_id res chain seq x y z
N MET A 1 -45.03 45.81 -33.51
CA MET A 1 -44.15 44.88 -34.25
C MET A 1 -42.79 45.53 -34.34
N ILE A 2 -41.88 45.14 -33.44
CA ILE A 2 -40.48 45.58 -33.47
C ILE A 2 -39.64 44.39 -33.02
N ASP A 3 -38.73 43.99 -33.90
CA ASP A 3 -37.70 42.96 -33.77
C ASP A 3 -36.87 43.07 -32.49
N ARG A 4 -36.49 41.90 -31.95
CA ARG A 4 -35.37 41.75 -31.01
C ARG A 4 -34.62 40.45 -31.28
N ASP A 5 -33.87 40.44 -32.37
CA ASP A 5 -32.62 39.68 -32.45
C ASP A 5 -31.49 40.59 -31.98
N GLY A 6 -30.95 40.29 -30.80
CA GLY A 6 -29.79 40.96 -30.22
C GLY A 6 -29.10 40.04 -29.22
N PRO A 7 -27.76 39.92 -29.24
CA PRO A 7 -27.04 38.95 -28.44
C PRO A 7 -27.18 39.20 -26.94
N VAL A 8 -27.42 38.10 -26.20
CA VAL A 8 -27.47 38.06 -24.74
C VAL A 8 -26.08 38.41 -24.19
N PRO A 9 -25.97 39.33 -23.22
CA PRO A 9 -24.69 39.70 -22.62
C PRO A 9 -24.08 38.51 -21.87
N VAL A 10 -22.84 38.17 -22.22
CA VAL A 10 -22.00 37.22 -21.50
C VAL A 10 -21.63 37.85 -20.15
N CYS A 11 -22.17 37.30 -19.06
CA CYS A 11 -21.68 37.58 -17.72
C CYS A 11 -20.22 37.12 -17.63
N LYS A 12 -19.30 38.09 -17.61
CA LYS A 12 -17.94 37.89 -17.09
C LYS A 12 -18.06 37.68 -15.59
N PHE A 13 -17.90 36.45 -15.13
CA PHE A 13 -17.68 36.21 -13.71
C PHE A 13 -16.26 36.65 -13.36
N GLN A 14 -16.18 37.71 -12.56
CA GLN A 14 -14.97 38.14 -11.86
C GLN A 14 -14.60 37.05 -10.83
N SER A 15 -13.30 36.79 -10.71
CA SER A 15 -12.67 35.70 -9.96
C SER A 15 -12.66 35.86 -8.44
N ASP A 16 -13.41 36.81 -7.90
CA ASP A 16 -13.21 37.28 -6.53
C ASP A 16 -14.49 37.00 -5.74
N ASP A 17 -14.72 35.74 -5.40
CA ASP A 17 -15.61 35.25 -4.32
C ASP A 17 -15.58 33.69 -4.28
N LEU A 18 -14.38 33.09 -4.26
CA LEU A 18 -14.24 31.68 -3.85
C LEU A 18 -14.22 31.64 -2.32
N PRO A 19 -15.02 30.77 -1.67
CA PRO A 19 -14.98 30.61 -0.23
C PRO A 19 -13.57 30.17 0.20
N GLU A 20 -13.13 30.75 1.31
CA GLU A 20 -11.84 30.52 1.97
C GLU A 20 -11.43 29.05 1.91
N SER A 21 -10.25 28.83 1.32
CA SER A 21 -9.42 27.63 1.32
C SER A 21 -10.03 26.40 2.00
N SER A 22 -10.42 25.42 1.18
CA SER A 22 -10.53 24.03 1.63
C SER A 22 -9.27 23.66 2.44
N PRO A 23 -9.39 23.11 3.66
CA PRO A 23 -8.24 22.76 4.50
C PRO A 23 -7.33 21.69 3.86
N PHE A 24 -7.76 21.12 2.74
CA PHE A 24 -6.98 20.16 1.95
C PHE A 24 -6.03 20.81 0.92
N LEU A 25 -6.12 22.12 0.68
CA LEU A 25 -5.26 22.83 -0.29
C LEU A 25 -3.86 23.15 0.25
N ASP A 26 -3.67 23.18 1.57
CA ASP A 26 -2.37 23.48 2.20
C ASP A 26 -1.50 22.23 2.46
N ASN A 27 -2.00 21.02 2.15
CA ASN A 27 -1.16 19.84 2.09
C ASN A 27 -0.36 19.92 0.78
N GLU A 28 0.93 20.24 0.89
CA GLU A 28 1.89 20.13 -0.22
C GLU A 28 1.61 18.84 -1.01
N CYS A 29 1.25 19.00 -2.29
CA CYS A 29 0.94 17.93 -3.21
C CYS A 29 1.88 16.75 -2.99
N GLY A 30 1.36 15.52 -2.96
CA GLY A 30 2.15 14.32 -2.69
C GLY A 30 3.44 14.32 -3.50
N GLU A 31 4.55 14.65 -2.86
CA GLU A 31 5.86 14.66 -3.49
C GLU A 31 6.16 13.26 -4.01
N PRO A 32 6.45 13.05 -5.31
CA PRO A 32 7.27 11.94 -5.70
C PRO A 32 8.67 12.51 -5.94
N PRO A 33 9.61 12.21 -5.04
CA PRO A 33 10.60 11.22 -5.46
C PRO A 33 10.98 10.16 -4.40
N THR A 34 10.55 10.28 -3.15
CA THR A 34 11.09 9.49 -2.03
C THR A 34 10.13 8.45 -1.43
N TRP A 35 8.84 8.75 -1.27
CA TRP A 35 7.77 7.86 -0.81
C TRP A 35 6.41 8.33 -1.34
N GLY A 36 5.48 7.40 -1.61
CA GLY A 36 4.16 7.72 -2.17
C GLY A 36 3.27 6.50 -2.30
N ALA A 37 1.97 6.70 -2.57
CA ALA A 37 1.05 5.59 -2.78
C ALA A 37 1.22 5.01 -4.21
N THR A 38 1.10 3.69 -4.31
CA THR A 38 1.05 3.02 -5.62
C THR A 38 -0.17 3.55 -6.40
N PRO A 39 -0.02 3.96 -7.67
CA PRO A 39 -1.15 4.47 -8.46
C PRO A 39 -2.35 3.51 -8.49
N LEU A 40 -3.58 4.03 -8.46
CA LEU A 40 -4.79 3.20 -8.59
C LEU A 40 -4.91 2.61 -10.01
N GLU A 41 -4.40 3.34 -11.01
CA GLU A 41 -4.33 2.93 -12.41
C GLU A 41 -2.87 2.99 -12.88
N PRO A 42 -2.05 1.99 -12.51
CA PRO A 42 -0.64 1.97 -12.87
C PRO A 42 -0.50 1.91 -14.40
N THR A 43 0.23 2.86 -14.98
CA THR A 43 0.82 2.70 -16.31
C THR A 43 1.90 1.62 -16.26
N GLU A 44 2.21 0.96 -17.39
CA GLU A 44 3.23 -0.11 -17.41
C GLU A 44 4.56 0.40 -16.82
N VAL A 45 4.88 -0.04 -15.61
CA VAL A 45 6.13 0.29 -14.94
C VAL A 45 7.15 -0.79 -15.26
N VAL A 46 8.21 -0.41 -15.97
CA VAL A 46 9.44 -1.19 -16.04
C VAL A 46 10.07 -1.17 -14.65
N ILE A 47 10.04 -2.30 -13.95
CA ILE A 47 10.77 -2.45 -12.68
C ILE A 47 12.22 -2.69 -13.05
N GLU A 48 13.03 -1.63 -13.08
CA GLU A 48 14.48 -1.81 -13.18
C GLU A 48 15.01 -2.34 -11.84
N PRO A 49 15.83 -3.41 -11.85
CA PRO A 49 16.51 -3.86 -10.65
C PRO A 49 17.50 -2.77 -10.24
N GLN A 50 17.21 -2.11 -9.12
CA GLN A 50 18.13 -1.13 -8.54
C GLN A 50 18.85 -1.71 -7.33
N ASN A 51 20.17 -1.71 -7.47
CA ASN A 51 21.22 -1.73 -6.46
C ASN A 51 21.97 -3.05 -6.31
N SER A 52 23.31 -2.92 -6.43
CA SER A 52 24.25 -3.95 -5.99
C SER A 52 24.13 -4.13 -4.48
N ALA A 53 23.90 -5.36 -4.02
CA ALA A 53 23.85 -5.66 -2.61
C ALA A 53 25.12 -5.17 -1.86
N PRO A 54 24.99 -4.65 -0.63
CA PRO A 54 26.14 -4.24 0.18
C PRO A 54 27.15 -5.38 0.35
N LYS A 55 28.44 -5.01 0.50
CA LYS A 55 29.50 -5.99 0.79
C LYS A 55 29.17 -6.77 2.07
N GLY A 56 29.26 -8.11 1.99
CA GLY A 56 29.04 -9.00 3.13
C GLY A 56 27.63 -9.61 3.21
N ILE A 57 26.74 -9.32 2.27
CA ILE A 57 25.48 -10.05 2.08
C ILE A 57 25.74 -11.27 1.18
N PRO A 58 25.37 -12.51 1.59
CA PRO A 58 25.48 -13.69 0.73
C PRO A 58 24.71 -13.52 -0.58
N ALA A 59 25.25 -14.01 -1.70
CA ALA A 59 24.64 -13.83 -3.02
C ALA A 59 23.20 -14.36 -3.10
N ASN A 60 22.94 -15.56 -2.55
CA ASN A 60 21.59 -16.13 -2.50
C ASN A 60 20.61 -15.22 -1.73
N LEU A 61 21.09 -14.60 -0.64
CA LEU A 61 20.26 -13.72 0.18
C LEU A 61 19.97 -12.40 -0.53
N ALA A 62 20.97 -11.85 -1.24
CA ALA A 62 20.80 -10.66 -2.07
C ALA A 62 19.73 -10.88 -3.16
N GLU A 63 19.81 -11.99 -3.90
CA GLU A 63 18.82 -12.39 -4.91
C GLU A 63 17.43 -12.54 -4.27
N TYR A 64 17.35 -13.18 -3.10
CA TYR A 64 16.08 -13.34 -2.40
C TYR A 64 15.45 -12.00 -1.97
N ILE A 65 16.25 -11.05 -1.48
CA ILE A 65 15.78 -9.70 -1.12
C ILE A 65 15.20 -9.00 -2.35
N GLU A 66 15.88 -9.10 -3.49
CA GLU A 66 15.45 -8.50 -4.75
C GLU A 66 14.12 -9.10 -5.23
N VAL A 67 14.03 -10.43 -5.29
CA VAL A 67 12.80 -11.15 -5.66
C VAL A 67 11.65 -10.82 -4.71
N ALA A 68 11.91 -10.78 -3.40
CA ALA A 68 10.91 -10.42 -2.39
C ALA A 68 10.42 -8.98 -2.59
N SER A 69 11.30 -8.04 -2.93
CA SER A 69 10.92 -6.65 -3.19
C SER A 69 10.08 -6.49 -4.45
N MET A 70 10.49 -7.12 -5.55
CA MET A 70 9.74 -7.13 -6.81
C MET A 70 8.35 -7.74 -6.60
N GLY A 71 8.29 -8.91 -5.96
CA GLY A 71 7.05 -9.61 -5.64
C GLY A 71 6.12 -8.76 -4.77
N ARG A 72 6.64 -8.02 -3.79
CA ARG A 72 5.83 -7.09 -3.00
C ARG A 72 5.32 -5.92 -3.80
N SER A 73 6.15 -5.34 -4.67
CA SER A 73 5.74 -4.22 -5.53
C SER A 73 4.63 -4.64 -6.49
N ALA A 74 4.77 -5.80 -7.13
CA ALA A 74 3.72 -6.37 -7.98
C ALA A 74 2.43 -6.65 -7.18
N ARG A 75 2.54 -7.24 -5.99
CA ARG A 75 1.39 -7.52 -5.12
C ARG A 75 0.68 -6.24 -4.66
N ARG A 76 1.40 -5.19 -4.27
CA ARG A 76 0.79 -3.90 -3.87
C ARG A 76 0.03 -3.28 -5.04
N THR A 77 0.66 -3.25 -6.22
CA THR A 77 0.04 -2.77 -7.47
C THR A 77 -1.25 -3.51 -7.76
N ALA A 78 -1.23 -4.85 -7.69
CA ALA A 78 -2.42 -5.66 -7.90
C ALA A 78 -3.49 -5.39 -6.83
N LEU A 79 -3.13 -5.27 -5.55
CA LEU A 79 -4.07 -5.02 -4.46
C LEU A 79 -4.73 -3.65 -4.57
N ASN A 80 -3.96 -2.57 -4.82
CA ASN A 80 -4.50 -1.21 -4.90
C ASN A 80 -5.42 -1.06 -6.11
N ARG A 81 -4.98 -1.54 -7.28
CA ARG A 81 -5.82 -1.61 -8.50
C ARG A 81 -7.09 -2.41 -8.26
N ASN A 82 -6.98 -3.60 -7.66
CA ASN A 82 -8.13 -4.45 -7.41
C ASN A 82 -9.12 -3.76 -6.48
N SER A 83 -8.64 -3.22 -5.37
CA SER A 83 -9.46 -2.52 -4.38
C SER A 83 -10.20 -1.33 -4.99
N PHE A 84 -9.53 -0.51 -5.80
CA PHE A 84 -10.19 0.58 -6.53
C PHE A 84 -11.25 0.08 -7.53
N ALA A 85 -11.00 -1.05 -8.19
CA ALA A 85 -11.97 -1.72 -9.04
C ALA A 85 -13.09 -2.45 -8.25
N TYR A 86 -13.02 -2.48 -6.92
CA TYR A 86 -14.04 -3.03 -6.00
C TYR A 86 -14.74 -1.93 -5.18
N ARG A 87 -14.54 -0.65 -5.54
CA ARG A 87 -15.18 0.47 -4.86
C ARG A 87 -16.70 0.42 -4.99
N GLU A 88 -17.40 0.97 -4.01
CA GLU A 88 -18.86 0.99 -3.98
C GLU A 88 -19.47 1.98 -4.98
N LYS A 89 -18.98 3.23 -5.00
CA LYS A 89 -19.43 4.23 -5.96
C LYS A 89 -18.56 4.18 -7.21
N THR A 90 -19.16 3.94 -8.37
CA THR A 90 -18.40 3.77 -9.63
C THR A 90 -18.50 4.94 -10.59
N ASP A 91 -19.64 5.64 -10.56
CA ASP A 91 -19.92 6.85 -11.31
C ASP A 91 -19.37 8.11 -10.60
N LEU A 92 -19.33 9.22 -11.35
CA LEU A 92 -18.92 10.53 -10.87
C LEU A 92 -20.13 11.47 -10.69
N GLU A 93 -21.35 10.94 -10.72
CA GLU A 93 -22.55 11.78 -10.59
C GLU A 93 -22.60 12.37 -9.17
N ASN A 94 -22.85 13.68 -9.08
CA ASN A 94 -22.89 14.43 -7.82
C ASN A 94 -21.59 14.33 -7.00
N VAL A 95 -20.44 14.09 -7.64
CA VAL A 95 -19.12 14.19 -7.01
C VAL A 95 -18.57 15.59 -7.26
N ASP A 96 -18.10 16.25 -6.19
CA ASP A 96 -17.47 17.57 -6.29
C ASP A 96 -16.25 17.52 -7.24
N ILE A 97 -16.07 18.57 -8.04
CA ILE A 97 -14.97 18.70 -8.98
C ILE A 97 -13.60 18.64 -8.28
N ALA A 98 -13.51 19.10 -7.03
CA ALA A 98 -12.30 19.00 -6.22
C ALA A 98 -11.95 17.52 -5.95
N VAL A 99 -12.95 16.69 -5.65
CA VAL A 99 -12.79 15.25 -5.40
C VAL A 99 -12.44 14.51 -6.69
N ILE A 100 -12.97 14.94 -7.84
CA ILE A 100 -12.54 14.42 -9.14
C ILE A 100 -11.05 14.73 -9.38
N GLY A 101 -10.60 15.95 -9.04
CA GLY A 101 -9.18 16.31 -9.11
C GLY A 101 -8.29 15.45 -8.21
N MET A 102 -8.75 15.16 -6.99
CA MET A 102 -8.06 14.23 -6.08
C MET A 102 -7.99 12.82 -6.68
N LEU A 103 -9.09 12.33 -7.26
CA LEU A 103 -9.14 11.01 -7.88
C LEU A 103 -8.13 10.86 -9.03
N GLU A 104 -8.01 11.86 -9.90
CA GLU A 104 -7.03 11.83 -11.00
C GLU A 104 -5.59 11.83 -10.48
N ARG A 105 -5.30 12.55 -9.39
CA ARG A 105 -4.00 12.46 -8.70
C ARG A 105 -3.78 11.07 -8.10
N ALA A 106 -4.79 10.45 -7.50
CA ALA A 106 -4.66 9.10 -6.93
C ALA A 106 -4.45 8.03 -8.01
N LYS A 107 -5.14 8.15 -9.15
CA LYS A 107 -4.94 7.29 -10.32
C LYS A 107 -3.51 7.33 -10.85
N SER A 108 -2.87 8.49 -10.78
CA SER A 108 -1.50 8.72 -11.25
C SER A 108 -0.42 8.59 -10.16
N GLY A 109 -0.81 8.39 -8.89
CA GLY A 109 0.12 8.19 -7.76
C GLY A 109 0.64 9.48 -7.11
N TYR A 110 0.01 10.62 -7.35
CA TYR A 110 0.39 11.94 -6.82
C TYR A 110 -0.53 12.43 -5.69
N ALA A 111 -1.52 11.63 -5.28
CA ALA A 111 -2.41 12.01 -4.20
C ALA A 111 -1.72 11.89 -2.84
N SER A 112 -1.97 12.87 -1.97
CA SER A 112 -1.51 12.85 -0.58
C SER A 112 -2.27 11.79 0.25
N PRO A 113 -1.76 11.38 1.43
CA PRO A 113 -2.49 10.50 2.33
C PRO A 113 -3.90 11.00 2.69
N ALA A 114 -4.08 12.32 2.84
CA ALA A 114 -5.38 12.92 3.14
C ALA A 114 -6.35 12.80 1.96
N GLU A 115 -5.89 13.09 0.74
CA GLU A 115 -6.71 12.92 -0.46
C GLU A 115 -7.09 11.46 -0.67
N LEU A 116 -6.17 10.52 -0.42
CA LEU A 116 -6.42 9.09 -0.53
C LEU A 116 -7.47 8.61 0.50
N LEU A 117 -7.44 9.12 1.73
CA LEU A 117 -8.49 8.87 2.73
C LEU A 117 -9.84 9.44 2.30
N HIS A 118 -9.84 10.64 1.73
CA HIS A 118 -11.06 11.25 1.23
C HIS A 118 -11.68 10.46 0.07
N ILE A 119 -10.86 10.04 -0.91
CA ILE A 119 -11.29 9.18 -2.02
C ILE A 119 -11.77 7.82 -1.50
N HIS A 120 -11.05 7.22 -0.55
CA HIS A 120 -11.45 5.98 0.11
C HIS A 120 -12.85 6.09 0.73
N HIS A 121 -13.11 7.20 1.41
CA HIS A 121 -14.41 7.51 1.99
C HIS A 121 -15.49 7.70 0.92
N VAL A 122 -15.31 8.65 -0.01
CA VAL A 122 -16.34 9.02 -1.01
C VAL A 122 -16.69 7.86 -1.93
N PHE A 123 -15.70 7.07 -2.33
CA PHE A 123 -15.91 5.98 -3.28
C PHE A 123 -16.20 4.63 -2.63
N GLY A 124 -16.07 4.52 -1.29
CA GLY A 124 -16.22 3.24 -0.59
C GLY A 124 -15.20 2.21 -1.07
N ILE A 125 -13.91 2.58 -1.09
CA ILE A 125 -12.82 1.67 -1.48
C ILE A 125 -12.54 0.73 -0.29
N PRO A 126 -12.47 -0.61 -0.46
CA PRO A 126 -12.25 -1.50 0.68
C PRO A 126 -10.92 -1.30 1.41
N SER A 127 -9.86 -1.07 0.63
CA SER A 127 -8.51 -0.82 1.11
C SER A 127 -7.78 0.14 0.17
N ILE A 128 -7.08 1.13 0.71
CA ILE A 128 -6.24 2.02 -0.09
C ILE A 128 -4.85 2.13 0.53
N GLU A 129 -3.81 2.13 -0.30
CA GLU A 129 -2.45 2.48 0.13
C GLU A 129 -2.35 3.99 0.32
N LEU A 130 -1.94 4.43 1.51
CA LEU A 130 -1.74 5.84 1.85
C LEU A 130 -0.30 6.30 1.60
N GLY A 131 0.64 5.36 1.60
CA GLY A 131 2.04 5.64 1.35
C GLY A 131 2.87 4.38 1.37
N CYS A 132 3.92 4.36 0.55
CA CYS A 132 4.89 3.30 0.49
C CYS A 132 6.31 3.86 0.35
N LEU A 133 7.20 3.37 1.20
CA LEU A 133 8.63 3.61 1.12
C LEU A 133 9.33 2.29 0.83
N LYS A 134 10.06 2.25 -0.28
CA LYS A 134 11.03 1.16 -0.58
C LYS A 134 12.38 1.60 -0.04
N HIS A 135 12.97 0.80 0.83
CA HIS A 135 14.17 1.18 1.58
C HIS A 135 15.11 -0.01 1.76
N HIS A 136 15.48 -0.65 0.66
CA HIS A 136 16.41 -1.78 0.67
C HIS A 136 17.69 -1.41 1.42
N TYR A 137 18.14 -2.26 2.33
CA TYR A 137 19.38 -2.04 3.06
C TYR A 137 19.44 -0.72 3.85
N GLY A 138 18.29 -0.11 4.13
CA GLY A 138 18.18 1.15 4.87
C GLY A 138 18.31 2.39 3.98
N GLU A 139 18.32 2.24 2.66
CA GLU A 139 18.27 3.39 1.75
C GLU A 139 17.00 4.20 1.96
N ARG A 140 17.10 5.53 1.97
CA ARG A 140 15.94 6.43 2.13
C ARG A 140 15.18 6.23 3.45
N ILE A 141 15.76 5.55 4.44
CA ILE A 141 15.09 5.29 5.72
C ILE A 141 14.77 6.56 6.49
N GLU A 142 15.52 7.64 6.25
CA GLU A 142 15.26 8.98 6.77
C GLU A 142 13.90 9.54 6.36
N GLN A 143 13.29 8.99 5.30
CA GLN A 143 11.99 9.38 4.78
C GLN A 143 10.82 8.67 5.49
N LEU A 144 11.12 7.69 6.35
CA LEU A 144 10.10 6.91 7.03
C LEU A 144 9.29 7.73 8.05
N GLU A 145 9.95 8.58 8.83
CA GLU A 145 9.26 9.44 9.80
C GLU A 145 8.42 10.55 9.13
N PRO A 146 8.91 11.24 8.09
CA PRO A 146 8.07 12.12 7.26
C PRO A 146 6.80 11.43 6.74
N MET A 147 6.92 10.23 6.15
CA MET A 147 5.77 9.46 5.69
C MET A 147 4.79 9.15 6.84
N ARG A 148 5.31 8.75 8.01
CA ARG A 148 4.49 8.48 9.21
C ARG A 148 3.77 9.74 9.70
N ALA A 149 4.45 10.89 9.69
CA ALA A 149 3.87 12.16 10.11
C ALA A 149 2.70 12.56 9.20
N ALA A 150 2.90 12.52 7.87
CA ALA A 150 1.86 12.85 6.90
C ALA A 150 0.62 11.94 7.03
N VAL A 151 0.80 10.65 7.30
CA VAL A 151 -0.34 9.76 7.56
C VAL A 151 -1.06 10.12 8.87
N ARG A 152 -0.32 10.40 9.95
CA ARG A 152 -0.94 10.77 11.24
C ARG A 152 -1.75 12.07 11.11
N GLU A 153 -1.21 13.04 10.40
CA GLU A 153 -1.91 14.29 10.10
C GLU A 153 -3.18 14.03 9.28
N ALA A 154 -3.10 13.21 8.23
CA ALA A 154 -4.25 12.83 7.43
C ALA A 154 -5.35 12.12 8.24
N ILE A 155 -4.99 11.29 9.23
CA ILE A 155 -5.94 10.69 10.17
C ILE A 155 -6.68 11.79 10.96
N LEU A 156 -5.94 12.75 11.52
CA LEU A 156 -6.50 13.83 12.33
C LEU A 156 -7.41 14.75 11.49
N MET A 157 -7.02 15.06 10.25
CA MET A 157 -7.85 15.84 9.31
C MET A 157 -9.20 15.20 9.00
N HIS A 158 -9.30 13.87 9.12
CA HIS A 158 -10.53 13.11 8.95
C HIS A 158 -11.21 12.77 10.27
N ASN A 159 -10.93 13.53 11.34
CA ASN A 159 -11.47 13.32 12.69
C ASN A 159 -11.20 11.91 13.25
N GLY A 160 -10.10 11.28 12.83
CA GLY A 160 -9.71 9.96 13.32
C GLY A 160 -8.94 10.01 14.65
N GLU A 161 -8.80 8.83 15.24
CA GLU A 161 -8.07 8.61 16.49
C GLU A 161 -6.72 7.92 16.24
N LEU A 162 -5.66 8.40 16.90
CA LEU A 162 -4.33 7.79 16.83
C LEU A 162 -4.15 6.73 17.93
N ASN A 163 -3.62 5.58 17.55
CA ASN A 163 -3.32 4.47 18.45
C ASN A 163 -1.83 4.46 18.81
N GLN A 164 -1.48 4.95 20.01
CA GLN A 164 -0.08 5.05 20.43
C GLN A 164 0.45 3.83 21.22
N ALA A 165 -0.43 2.95 21.70
CA ALA A 165 -0.09 1.92 22.70
C ALA A 165 -0.18 0.46 22.22
N ILE A 166 -0.34 0.21 20.91
CA ILE A 166 -0.52 -1.16 20.41
C ILE A 166 0.82 -1.79 20.05
N MET A 167 1.14 -2.90 20.72
CA MET A 167 2.31 -3.70 20.43
C MET A 167 2.28 -4.21 18.98
N PRO A 168 3.37 -4.04 18.21
CA PRO A 168 3.44 -4.56 16.86
C PRO A 168 3.30 -6.07 16.81
N LYS A 169 2.62 -6.57 15.76
CA LYS A 169 2.57 -8.00 15.45
C LYS A 169 3.70 -8.36 14.50
N TYR A 170 4.43 -9.42 14.81
CA TYR A 170 5.50 -9.95 13.97
C TYR A 170 5.09 -11.30 13.38
N GLU A 171 5.37 -11.50 12.10
CA GLU A 171 5.04 -12.73 11.38
C GLU A 171 6.21 -13.13 10.47
N ILE A 172 6.56 -14.41 10.49
CA ILE A 172 7.52 -15.01 9.56
C ILE A 172 6.76 -15.48 8.32
N LEU A 173 7.17 -14.98 7.15
CA LEU A 173 6.51 -15.23 5.88
C LEU A 173 7.26 -16.24 5.01
N GLY A 174 8.55 -16.43 5.25
CA GLY A 174 9.38 -17.32 4.46
C GLY A 174 10.86 -17.23 4.82
N SER A 175 11.67 -17.92 4.02
CA SER A 175 13.12 -17.98 4.12
C SER A 175 13.72 -17.87 2.71
N ASP A 176 15.00 -17.50 2.61
CA ASP A 176 15.78 -17.42 1.36
C ASP A 176 16.07 -18.79 0.71
N TYR A 177 15.50 -19.84 1.28
CA TYR A 177 15.63 -21.20 0.82
C TYR A 177 14.40 -21.65 0.01
N PHE A 178 14.62 -22.05 -1.24
CA PHE A 178 13.64 -22.72 -2.11
C PHE A 178 14.08 -24.16 -2.40
N ASN A 179 13.26 -25.12 -1.96
CA ASN A 179 13.06 -26.55 -2.32
C ASN A 179 14.18 -27.46 -2.86
N GLU A 180 15.40 -27.02 -3.20
CA GLU A 180 16.37 -27.84 -3.94
C GLU A 180 17.77 -27.96 -3.29
N LYS A 181 18.09 -27.19 -2.24
CA LYS A 181 19.36 -27.32 -1.48
C LYS A 181 19.14 -28.13 -0.19
N PRO A 182 20.16 -28.60 0.54
CA PRO A 182 19.93 -29.08 1.91
C PRO A 182 19.41 -27.92 2.80
N GLN A 183 18.48 -28.21 3.71
CA GLN A 183 17.81 -27.24 4.61
C GLN A 183 18.77 -26.41 5.50
N ASN A 184 20.06 -26.76 5.51
CA ASN A 184 21.09 -26.20 6.38
C ASN A 184 21.64 -24.83 5.96
N ASP A 185 21.26 -24.29 4.80
CA ASP A 185 21.92 -23.09 4.24
C ASP A 185 21.10 -21.80 4.35
N ALA A 186 19.94 -21.81 5.02
CA ALA A 186 19.12 -20.61 5.19
C ALA A 186 19.92 -19.48 5.85
N SER A 187 19.96 -18.32 5.19
CA SER A 187 20.73 -17.15 5.60
C SER A 187 19.83 -15.99 6.03
N GLY A 188 18.55 -16.00 5.66
CA GLY A 188 17.62 -14.96 6.09
C GLY A 188 16.16 -15.39 6.15
N LEU A 189 15.43 -14.78 7.08
CA LEU A 189 14.00 -14.97 7.27
C LEU A 189 13.25 -13.73 6.80
N LEU A 190 12.31 -13.89 5.87
CA LEU A 190 11.40 -12.82 5.49
C LEU A 190 10.34 -12.65 6.57
N MET A 191 10.29 -11.46 7.14
CA MET A 191 9.37 -11.11 8.21
C MET A 191 8.50 -9.92 7.82
N LYS A 192 7.34 -9.85 8.49
CA LYS A 192 6.42 -8.73 8.46
C LYS A 192 6.21 -8.24 9.89
N ARG A 193 6.29 -6.92 10.07
CA ARG A 193 5.78 -6.21 11.24
C ARG A 193 4.52 -5.45 10.84
N GLU A 194 3.47 -5.57 11.63
CA GLU A 194 2.22 -4.82 11.45
C GLU A 194 1.91 -4.02 12.73
N THR A 195 1.51 -2.76 12.57
CA THR A 195 1.18 -1.87 13.69
C THR A 195 -0.06 -1.07 13.32
N LEU A 196 -1.07 -1.04 14.20
CA LEU A 196 -2.23 -0.17 14.03
C LEU A 196 -1.82 1.25 14.40
N ILE A 197 -1.97 2.19 13.46
CA ILE A 197 -1.62 3.61 13.63
C ILE A 197 -2.82 4.40 14.14
N GLY A 198 -4.01 4.10 13.64
CA GLY A 198 -5.21 4.86 13.95
C GLY A 198 -6.48 4.25 13.37
N THR A 199 -7.60 4.88 13.69
CA THR A 199 -8.95 4.51 13.26
C THR A 199 -9.72 5.75 12.84
N ILE A 200 -10.58 5.63 11.84
CA ILE A 200 -11.45 6.70 11.36
C ILE A 200 -12.84 6.09 11.21
N ASP A 201 -13.85 6.72 11.82
CA ASP A 201 -15.24 6.34 11.66
C ASP A 201 -15.91 7.29 10.67
N PHE A 202 -16.21 6.78 9.47
CA PHE A 202 -16.92 7.54 8.47
C PHE A 202 -18.43 7.36 8.68
N THR A 203 -19.03 8.13 9.59
CA THR A 203 -20.45 8.01 9.97
C THR A 203 -21.39 8.86 9.12
N ASP A 204 -20.87 9.89 8.47
CA ASP A 204 -21.68 10.94 7.82
C ASP A 204 -22.04 10.68 6.36
N SER A 205 -21.68 9.52 5.79
CA SER A 205 -21.98 9.27 4.38
C SER A 205 -23.46 8.86 4.22
N GLU A 206 -24.31 9.80 3.82
CA GLU A 206 -25.64 9.50 3.26
C GLU A 206 -25.54 8.50 2.09
N THR A 207 -24.36 8.36 1.49
CA THR A 207 -24.09 7.55 0.30
C THR A 207 -23.72 6.09 0.56
N LEU A 208 -23.18 5.70 1.74
CA LEU A 208 -22.58 4.36 1.94
C LEU A 208 -22.92 3.68 3.29
N GLY A 209 -23.83 4.24 4.09
CA GLY A 209 -24.28 3.62 5.35
C GLY A 209 -23.26 3.67 6.49
N GLY A 210 -22.16 4.39 6.28
CA GLY A 210 -21.06 4.57 7.22
C GLY A 210 -20.22 3.32 7.46
N PHE A 211 -18.92 3.50 7.68
CA PHE A 211 -18.02 2.38 7.95
C PHE A 211 -16.78 2.80 8.75
N GLN A 212 -16.26 1.86 9.52
CA GLN A 212 -14.99 2.05 10.23
C GLN A 212 -13.81 1.70 9.32
N THR A 213 -12.78 2.54 9.37
CA THR A 213 -11.51 2.34 8.66
C THR A 213 -10.36 2.26 9.66
N ARG A 214 -9.55 1.20 9.55
CA ARG A 214 -8.33 0.99 10.33
C ARG A 214 -7.11 1.36 9.49
N ILE A 215 -6.23 2.18 10.05
CA ILE A 215 -4.98 2.57 9.40
C ILE A 215 -3.83 1.75 9.97
N VAL A 216 -3.22 0.92 9.14
CA VAL A 216 -2.16 -0.01 9.55
C VAL A 216 -0.86 0.28 8.82
N GLU A 217 0.25 0.34 9.57
CA GLU A 217 1.59 0.31 9.02
C GLU A 217 2.04 -1.15 8.90
N ARG A 218 2.57 -1.51 7.74
CA ARG A 218 3.18 -2.81 7.48
C ARG A 218 4.62 -2.62 7.01
N SER A 219 5.57 -3.04 7.84
CA SER A 219 6.99 -3.10 7.49
C SER A 219 7.40 -4.52 7.12
N SER A 220 8.18 -4.67 6.06
CA SER A 220 8.75 -5.94 5.62
C SER A 220 10.27 -5.86 5.64
N PHE A 221 10.91 -6.91 6.15
CA PHE A 221 12.36 -6.95 6.33
C PHE A 221 12.86 -8.40 6.32
N ILE A 222 14.15 -8.57 6.09
CA ILE A 222 14.86 -9.83 6.28
C ILE A 222 15.58 -9.80 7.63
N LEU A 223 15.33 -10.77 8.48
CA LEU A 223 16.19 -11.08 9.62
C LEU A 223 17.33 -11.99 9.15
N ARG A 224 18.57 -11.52 9.20
CA ARG A 224 19.74 -12.34 8.85
C ARG A 224 20.07 -13.33 9.97
N ILE A 225 20.15 -14.60 9.61
CA ILE A 225 20.50 -15.70 10.52
C ILE A 225 21.83 -16.38 10.14
N ASP A 226 22.54 -15.85 9.15
CA ASP A 226 23.87 -16.31 8.77
C ASP A 226 24.94 -15.92 9.81
N GLU A 227 26.06 -16.64 9.79
CA GLU A 227 27.15 -16.45 10.77
C GLU A 227 27.71 -15.03 10.79
N SER A 228 27.83 -14.41 9.62
CA SER A 228 28.43 -13.08 9.50
C SER A 228 27.54 -11.97 10.05
N SER A 229 26.24 -12.23 10.25
CA SER A 229 25.36 -11.28 10.91
C SER A 229 25.58 -11.23 12.43
N GLY A 230 26.22 -12.24 13.03
CA GLY A 230 26.36 -12.37 14.48
C GLY A 230 25.05 -12.81 15.16
N PHE A 231 24.13 -13.40 14.42
CA PHE A 231 22.91 -14.01 14.98
C PHE A 231 23.25 -15.21 15.87
N PRO A 232 22.50 -15.48 16.96
CA PRO A 232 22.78 -16.61 17.84
C PRO A 232 22.76 -17.95 17.09
N GLN A 233 23.93 -18.58 16.95
CA GLN A 233 24.07 -19.75 16.06
C GLN A 233 23.31 -20.98 16.53
N LYS A 234 23.16 -21.15 17.85
CA LYS A 234 22.30 -22.20 18.41
C LYS A 234 20.86 -22.06 17.93
N LEU A 235 20.35 -20.83 17.84
CA LEU A 235 19.01 -20.53 17.35
C LEU A 235 18.94 -20.66 15.82
N ALA A 236 19.93 -20.15 15.07
CA ALA A 236 19.99 -20.32 13.63
C ALA A 236 19.93 -21.81 13.23
N ASN A 237 20.69 -22.66 13.91
CA ASN A 237 20.71 -24.10 13.66
C ASN A 237 19.40 -24.79 14.07
N ALA A 238 18.76 -24.33 15.15
CA ALA A 238 17.43 -24.81 15.53
C ALA A 238 16.40 -24.48 14.44
N ILE A 239 16.43 -23.25 13.89
CA ILE A 239 15.55 -22.81 12.80
C ILE A 239 15.78 -23.63 11.51
N ARG A 240 17.05 -23.80 11.12
CA ARG A 240 17.45 -24.58 9.93
C ARG A 240 17.04 -26.05 10.00
N SER A 241 16.94 -26.60 11.20
CA SER A 241 16.50 -27.98 11.44
C SER A 241 14.98 -28.19 11.24
N ILE A 242 14.20 -27.11 11.04
CA ILE A 242 12.74 -27.21 10.89
C ILE A 242 12.38 -27.44 9.44
N THR A 243 11.78 -28.60 9.15
CA THR A 243 11.29 -28.95 7.82
C THR A 243 10.25 -27.96 7.31
N PHE A 244 10.42 -27.48 6.08
CA PHE A 244 9.47 -26.58 5.42
C PHE A 244 8.16 -27.30 5.07
N ASN A 245 7.08 -26.94 5.74
CA ASN A 245 5.73 -27.47 5.64
C ASN A 245 4.70 -26.38 6.01
N LYS A 246 3.41 -26.72 6.03
CA LYS A 246 2.32 -25.76 6.26
C LYS A 246 2.43 -24.99 7.58
N ASP A 247 2.95 -25.63 8.62
CA ASP A 247 3.12 -25.09 9.98
C ASP A 247 4.57 -24.64 10.25
N TRP A 248 5.39 -24.48 9.21
CA TRP A 248 6.80 -24.12 9.35
C TRP A 248 6.99 -22.79 10.08
N SER A 249 6.25 -21.74 9.70
CA SER A 249 6.37 -20.42 10.34
C SER A 249 6.03 -20.47 11.83
N GLU A 250 5.00 -21.22 12.21
CA GLU A 250 4.60 -21.45 13.61
C GLU A 250 5.69 -22.20 14.39
N LYS A 251 6.30 -23.22 13.78
CA LYS A 251 7.43 -23.95 14.38
C LYS A 251 8.66 -23.07 14.55
N VAL A 252 9.01 -22.27 13.55
CA VAL A 252 10.15 -21.33 13.61
C VAL A 252 9.93 -20.30 14.72
N ASN A 253 8.72 -19.76 14.80
CA ASN A 253 8.29 -18.86 15.86
C ASN A 253 8.40 -19.50 17.26
N SER A 254 8.22 -20.81 17.36
CA SER A 254 8.30 -21.56 18.63
C SER A 254 9.73 -22.04 18.95
N ALA A 255 10.66 -21.98 17.98
CA ALA A 255 12.02 -22.52 18.13
C ALA A 255 12.96 -21.63 18.94
N GLY A 256 12.50 -20.46 19.40
CA GLY A 256 13.21 -19.62 20.35
C GLY A 256 12.68 -18.19 20.42
N GLU A 257 13.49 -17.31 21.02
CA GLU A 257 13.14 -15.93 21.38
C GLU A 257 13.24 -14.94 20.18
N ILE A 258 12.83 -15.35 18.98
CA ILE A 258 12.85 -14.47 17.78
C ILE A 258 12.08 -13.17 18.06
N TYR A 259 10.97 -13.28 18.77
CA TYR A 259 10.13 -12.15 19.17
C TYR A 259 10.77 -11.20 20.18
N GLU A 260 11.84 -11.59 20.84
CA GLU A 260 12.62 -10.71 21.73
C GLU A 260 13.77 -10.03 20.98
N ILE A 261 14.41 -10.78 20.06
CA ILE A 261 15.53 -10.29 19.26
C ILE A 261 15.06 -9.22 18.27
N VAL A 262 13.96 -9.46 17.54
CA VAL A 262 13.52 -8.59 16.44
C VAL A 262 13.17 -7.17 16.91
N PRO A 263 12.37 -6.96 17.97
CA PRO A 263 12.10 -5.61 18.47
C PRO A 263 13.36 -4.87 18.89
N ALA A 264 14.32 -5.55 19.53
CA ALA A 264 15.58 -4.94 19.94
C ALA A 264 16.43 -4.48 18.73
N LEU A 265 16.54 -5.31 17.70
CA LEU A 265 17.26 -4.95 16.47
C LEU A 265 16.59 -3.78 15.72
N LEU A 266 15.26 -3.75 15.67
CA LEU A 266 14.52 -2.65 15.06
C LEU A 266 14.68 -1.35 15.85
N ALA A 267 14.62 -1.41 17.18
CA ALA A 267 14.82 -0.22 18.04
C ALA A 267 16.25 0.33 17.91
N ALA A 268 17.24 -0.53 17.71
CA ALA A 268 18.63 -0.15 17.50
C ALA A 268 18.94 0.29 16.05
N ASN A 269 18.00 0.20 15.11
CA ASN A 269 18.22 0.41 13.68
C ASN A 269 19.40 -0.41 13.11
N ASP A 270 19.55 -1.66 13.56
CA ASP A 270 20.66 -2.53 13.12
C ASP A 270 20.41 -3.14 11.74
N TYR A 271 20.41 -2.31 10.70
CA TYR A 271 20.11 -2.73 9.33
C TYR A 271 21.13 -3.69 8.72
N LYS A 272 22.25 -3.94 9.41
CA LYS A 272 23.19 -5.01 9.04
C LYS A 272 22.62 -6.39 9.37
N ARG A 273 21.79 -6.50 10.40
CA ARG A 273 21.15 -7.75 10.86
C ARG A 273 19.68 -7.83 10.46
N ILE A 274 18.99 -6.71 10.38
CA ILE A 274 17.59 -6.61 9.97
C ILE A 274 17.47 -5.75 8.72
N ILE A 275 17.57 -6.37 7.54
CA ILE A 275 17.59 -5.64 6.27
C ILE A 275 16.17 -5.19 5.94
N PRO A 276 15.85 -3.89 5.97
CA PRO A 276 14.53 -3.43 5.60
C PRO A 276 14.32 -3.60 4.08
N ILE A 277 13.07 -3.90 3.68
CA ILE A 277 12.67 -4.04 2.28
C ILE A 277 11.74 -2.89 1.91
N SER A 278 10.63 -2.78 2.65
CA SER A 278 9.63 -1.74 2.39
C SER A 278 8.74 -1.53 3.60
N THR A 279 8.27 -0.30 3.79
CA THR A 279 7.17 0.04 4.70
C THR A 279 6.01 0.59 3.90
N THR A 280 4.81 0.12 4.21
CA THR A 280 3.58 0.53 3.53
C THR A 280 2.52 0.86 4.58
N THR A 281 1.82 1.96 4.40
CA THR A 281 0.67 2.31 5.24
C THR A 281 -0.62 2.14 4.43
N LEU A 282 -1.59 1.46 5.03
CA LEU A 282 -2.85 1.07 4.38
C LEU A 282 -4.02 1.53 5.23
N ALA A 283 -5.03 2.11 4.58
CA ALA A 283 -6.37 2.25 5.15
C ALA A 283 -7.19 1.02 4.75
N ARG A 284 -7.88 0.39 5.71
CA ARG A 284 -8.66 -0.84 5.49
C ARG A 284 -9.99 -0.79 6.23
N SER A 285 -11.09 -1.00 5.51
CA SER A 285 -12.41 -1.23 6.11
C SER A 285 -12.74 -2.72 6.04
N GLN A 286 -12.87 -3.38 7.20
CA GLN A 286 -13.23 -4.79 7.25
C GLN A 286 -14.65 -5.03 6.70
N GLU A 287 -15.55 -4.07 6.90
CA GLU A 287 -16.94 -4.14 6.44
C GLU A 287 -16.99 -4.12 4.91
N LEU A 288 -16.30 -3.18 4.28
CA LEU A 288 -16.20 -3.12 2.82
C LEU A 288 -15.41 -4.32 2.27
N GLU A 289 -14.32 -4.75 2.90
CA GLU A 289 -13.60 -5.97 2.50
C GLU A 289 -14.52 -7.19 2.55
N ASN A 290 -15.32 -7.36 3.60
CA ASN A 290 -16.27 -8.48 3.70
C ASN A 290 -17.36 -8.40 2.62
N LYS A 291 -17.90 -7.20 2.36
CA LYS A 291 -18.91 -6.95 1.34
C LYS A 291 -18.40 -7.32 -0.06
N PHE A 292 -17.20 -6.86 -0.42
CA PHE A 292 -16.68 -6.96 -1.78
C PHE A 292 -15.76 -8.16 -2.04
N LEU A 293 -15.04 -8.64 -1.04
CA LEU A 293 -14.08 -9.75 -1.16
C LEU A 293 -14.60 -11.06 -0.54
N GLY A 294 -15.63 -11.01 0.30
CA GLY A 294 -16.21 -12.17 0.99
C GLY A 294 -17.34 -12.88 0.25
N SER A 295 -18.00 -12.24 -0.73
CA SER A 295 -19.14 -12.84 -1.42
C SER A 295 -18.74 -13.49 -2.77
N LYS A 296 -19.03 -14.79 -2.93
CA LYS A 296 -18.82 -15.52 -4.21
C LYS A 296 -19.59 -14.91 -5.38
N GLU A 297 -20.66 -14.17 -5.08
CA GLU A 297 -21.55 -13.54 -6.04
C GLU A 297 -20.92 -12.28 -6.64
N HIS A 298 -20.27 -11.45 -5.82
CA HIS A 298 -19.50 -10.30 -6.32
C HIS A 298 -18.30 -10.71 -7.16
N ILE A 299 -17.63 -11.83 -6.82
CA ILE A 299 -16.57 -12.40 -7.65
C ILE A 299 -17.11 -12.81 -9.04
N ARG A 300 -18.34 -13.36 -9.12
CA ARG A 300 -18.99 -13.79 -10.37
C ARG A 300 -19.48 -12.63 -11.22
N ASP A 301 -20.16 -11.64 -10.63
CA ASP A 301 -20.60 -10.44 -11.37
C ASP A 301 -19.41 -9.62 -11.88
N ARG A 302 -18.28 -9.68 -11.16
CA ARG A 302 -17.05 -9.04 -11.61
C ARG A 302 -16.32 -9.80 -12.72
N GLN A 303 -16.37 -11.14 -12.75
CA GLN A 303 -15.92 -11.89 -13.93
C GLN A 303 -16.72 -11.48 -15.17
N ARG A 304 -18.02 -11.19 -15.03
CA ARG A 304 -18.85 -10.68 -16.13
C ARG A 304 -18.41 -9.28 -16.58
N LEU A 305 -18.14 -8.36 -15.65
CA LEU A 305 -17.65 -7.01 -15.97
C LEU A 305 -16.25 -7.00 -16.60
N TYR A 306 -15.34 -7.88 -16.17
CA TYR A 306 -14.03 -8.07 -16.80
C TYR A 306 -14.16 -8.64 -18.22
N MET A 307 -15.05 -9.62 -18.45
CA MET A 307 -15.31 -10.13 -19.79
C MET A 307 -15.98 -9.07 -20.68
N ALA A 308 -16.86 -8.24 -20.14
CA ALA A 308 -17.50 -7.15 -20.86
C ALA A 308 -16.51 -6.03 -21.24
N SER A 309 -15.63 -5.62 -20.32
CA SER A 309 -14.59 -4.60 -20.59
C SER A 309 -13.47 -5.09 -21.53
N ALA A 310 -13.11 -6.38 -21.45
CA ALA A 310 -12.22 -7.02 -22.42
C ALA A 310 -12.85 -7.10 -23.82
N ALA A 311 -14.15 -7.38 -23.90
CA ALA A 311 -14.89 -7.35 -25.15
C ALA A 311 -14.91 -5.93 -25.74
N VAL A 312 -15.22 -4.89 -24.95
CA VAL A 312 -15.20 -3.49 -25.41
C VAL A 312 -13.81 -3.04 -25.88
N SER A 313 -12.74 -3.40 -25.15
CA SER A 313 -11.36 -3.10 -25.57
C SER A 313 -10.94 -3.82 -26.85
N SER A 314 -11.48 -5.02 -27.11
CA SER A 314 -11.26 -5.73 -28.37
C SER A 314 -12.00 -5.11 -29.55
N THR A 315 -13.19 -4.54 -29.31
CA THR A 315 -13.97 -3.81 -30.32
C THR A 315 -13.34 -2.46 -30.66
N VAL A 316 -12.76 -1.75 -29.70
CA VAL A 316 -12.04 -0.48 -29.94
C VAL A 316 -10.74 -0.71 -30.72
N LYS A 317 -10.00 -1.80 -30.44
CA LYS A 317 -8.84 -2.20 -31.24
C LYS A 317 -9.19 -2.67 -32.65
N ALA A 318 -10.36 -3.27 -32.84
CA ALA A 318 -10.86 -3.64 -34.16
C ALA A 318 -11.43 -2.43 -34.95
N GLY A 319 -11.94 -1.41 -34.27
CA GLY A 319 -12.50 -0.20 -34.87
C GLY A 319 -11.50 0.86 -35.31
N ASN A 320 -10.26 0.83 -34.78
CA ASN A 320 -9.16 1.72 -35.20
C ASN A 320 -8.30 1.15 -36.34
N VAL A 321 -8.79 0.10 -37.02
CA VAL A 321 -8.24 -0.35 -38.31
C VAL A 321 -9.33 -0.12 -39.36
N ASN A 322 -9.59 1.15 -39.66
CA ASN A 322 -10.07 1.66 -40.95
C ASN A 322 -10.34 3.17 -40.83
N ILE A 323 -9.28 3.98 -41.06
CA ILE A 323 -9.13 5.02 -42.10
C ILE A 323 -7.71 5.57 -41.95
#